data_AF-A0ABD5Q375-F1
#
_entry.id   AF-A0ABD5Q375-F1
#
_cell.length_a   1.000
_cell.length_b   1.000
_cell.length_c   1.000
_cell.angle_alpha   90.00
_cell.angle_beta   90.00
_cell.angle_gamma   90.00
#
_symmetry.space_group_name_H-M   'P 1'
#
loop_
_entity.id
_entity.type
_entity.pdbx_description
1 polymer ?
#
loop_
_entity_poly.entity_id
_entity_poly.type
_entity_poly.pdbx_seq_one_letter_code
_entity_poly.pdbx_strand_id
1 'polypeptide(L)'
;MTDTEKSRRTYLKTTAALGAAGVTGLSGCIGSISGGGGGGDGGAGPIHMGSILPITGSLSAYGGGMQQAVNLAKKHINDAGGPLGRTVKVHNKDSETKPSKAQQKYKSLVNENNIVGFVGAASSGVSVPLAKNVASDQVMQVSNASTTPALAEIGYNDDESLKYFGRTAPNDGQQGIVMGRIMNEDKFIGADKAAFLHVANAYGKGLAQKAKKAFDGETTAVVPYDKKSSDYTSTLDKLFEDDPDAIGFVGYPGNGKTILKQWDNGGYGGEWVLSEGLNDEGFFNSLKSITDGMYLASPSPDSAKKSTKAFNEGMGDKSGTLFAAHAYDGLFLQALAMHKAGKASGKAIAKNIRAMSREGTKVYAGQFQKAKDLLDDGEDINYQGASSPVDMNKSLEPLNKFAIMQIQQGKRKQLDTIERSWFEGKL
;
A
#
# COMPACT_ATOMS: atom_id res chain seq x y z
N MET A 1 -70.39 5.62 -2.90
CA MET A 1 -69.77 5.08 -1.68
C MET A 1 -68.90 6.18 -1.08
N THR A 2 -69.41 6.84 -0.02
CA THR A 2 -68.72 7.53 1.10
C THR A 2 -67.48 8.38 0.76
N ASP A 3 -67.44 9.72 0.76
CA ASP A 3 -67.82 10.72 1.81
C ASP A 3 -67.16 10.38 3.18
N THR A 4 -66.42 11.21 3.92
CA THR A 4 -66.31 12.68 4.00
C THR A 4 -65.09 13.07 4.87
N GLU A 5 -64.57 14.28 4.61
CA GLU A 5 -63.86 15.28 5.41
C GLU A 5 -63.47 15.15 6.92
N LYS A 6 -62.32 15.80 7.22
CA LYS A 6 -62.00 16.75 8.32
C LYS A 6 -61.67 16.26 9.76
N SER A 7 -60.38 16.43 10.07
CA SER A 7 -59.78 17.22 11.18
C SER A 7 -60.69 17.77 12.30
N ARG A 8 -60.27 17.55 13.57
CA ARG A 8 -60.11 18.54 14.68
C ARG A 8 -59.83 17.79 16.00
N ARG A 9 -58.69 17.99 16.66
CA ARG A 9 -58.48 18.93 17.78
C ARG A 9 -59.65 19.02 18.77
N THR A 10 -59.33 18.77 20.04
CA THR A 10 -60.11 19.00 21.28
C THR A 10 -60.84 17.76 21.80
N TYR A 11 -60.28 17.11 22.82
CA TYR A 11 -61.02 16.75 24.04
C TYR A 11 -60.03 16.30 25.12
N LEU A 12 -59.56 17.28 25.92
CA LEU A 12 -58.92 17.10 27.22
C LEU A 12 -59.87 17.70 28.25
N LYS A 13 -59.96 17.07 29.44
CA LYS A 13 -60.92 17.26 30.55
C LYS A 13 -62.18 16.40 30.34
N THR A 14 -62.60 15.50 31.22
CA THR A 14 -62.53 15.44 32.70
C THR A 14 -62.96 14.03 33.10
N THR A 15 -62.25 13.37 34.01
CA THR A 15 -62.84 12.71 35.20
C THR A 15 -61.72 12.19 36.12
N ALA A 16 -61.60 12.83 37.27
CA ALA A 16 -60.93 12.30 38.45
C ALA A 16 -62.01 11.73 39.37
N ALA A 17 -61.88 10.47 39.79
CA ALA A 17 -62.35 9.98 41.10
C ALA A 17 -61.88 8.53 41.35
N LEU A 18 -60.97 8.40 42.31
CA LEU A 18 -60.92 7.43 43.40
C LEU A 18 -60.83 5.92 43.11
N GLY A 19 -59.69 5.34 43.53
CA GLY A 19 -59.53 3.92 43.83
C GLY A 19 -58.10 3.63 44.30
N ALA A 20 -57.91 3.54 45.62
CA ALA A 20 -56.62 3.40 46.30
C ALA A 20 -56.06 1.96 46.29
N ALA A 21 -54.72 1.89 46.41
CA ALA A 21 -53.80 0.78 46.74
C ALA A 21 -52.73 0.68 45.63
N GLY A 22 -51.46 1.03 45.81
CA GLY A 22 -50.56 0.78 46.93
C GLY A 22 -49.56 -0.29 46.49
N VAL A 23 -48.27 0.06 46.43
CA VAL A 23 -47.05 -0.79 46.32
C VAL A 23 -46.23 -0.64 45.01
N THR A 24 -45.18 0.18 45.15
CA THR A 24 -43.81 0.12 44.58
C THR A 24 -43.59 0.00 43.06
N GLY A 25 -43.16 1.11 42.45
CA GLY A 25 -42.52 1.15 41.13
C GLY A 25 -41.66 2.40 40.96
N LEU A 26 -40.42 2.18 40.52
CA LEU A 26 -39.32 3.10 40.22
C LEU A 26 -39.66 4.58 39.94
N SER A 27 -39.10 5.49 40.75
CA SER A 27 -38.95 6.90 40.38
C SER A 27 -37.76 7.08 39.43
N GLY A 28 -38.06 7.41 38.17
CA GLY A 28 -37.20 8.25 37.36
C GLY A 28 -37.55 9.72 37.62
N CYS A 29 -36.55 10.55 37.93
CA CYS A 29 -36.66 12.00 37.78
C CYS A 29 -35.74 12.44 36.65
N ILE A 30 -36.37 12.97 35.60
CA ILE A 30 -35.76 13.85 34.62
C ILE A 30 -35.51 15.20 35.31
N GLY A 31 -34.30 15.73 35.17
CA GLY A 31 -33.93 17.04 35.69
C GLY A 31 -32.57 17.52 35.17
N SER A 32 -32.61 18.23 34.05
CA SER A 32 -31.73 19.35 33.68
C SER A 32 -30.27 19.09 33.25
N ILE A 33 -30.09 19.28 31.94
CA ILE A 33 -28.90 19.79 31.26
C ILE A 33 -28.02 20.74 32.10
N SER A 34 -26.76 20.34 32.29
CA SER A 34 -25.62 21.25 32.49
C SER A 34 -24.36 20.55 32.01
N GLY A 35 -23.60 21.23 31.16
CA GLY A 35 -22.41 20.71 30.52
C GLY A 35 -21.27 20.44 31.51
N GLY A 36 -20.57 19.35 31.27
CA GLY A 36 -19.31 19.01 31.94
C GLY A 36 -18.64 17.89 31.14
N GLY A 37 -17.46 18.17 30.59
CA GLY A 37 -16.74 17.30 29.66
C GLY A 37 -16.48 15.91 30.21
N GLY A 38 -17.08 14.91 29.56
CA GLY A 38 -16.77 13.50 29.75
C GLY A 38 -15.54 13.12 28.95
N GLY A 39 -14.35 13.37 29.53
CA GLY A 39 -13.12 12.69 29.12
C GLY A 39 -13.22 11.22 29.47
N GLY A 40 -13.62 10.41 28.50
CA GLY A 40 -13.68 8.96 28.61
C GLY A 40 -13.31 8.33 27.29
N ASP A 41 -12.01 8.14 27.03
CA ASP A 41 -11.55 7.37 25.88
C ASP A 41 -10.37 6.47 26.30
N GLY A 42 -10.68 5.52 27.19
CA GLY A 42 -9.78 4.45 27.63
C GLY A 42 -10.52 3.11 27.57
N GLY A 43 -10.93 2.67 26.38
CA GLY A 43 -11.65 1.40 26.23
C GLY A 43 -10.82 0.23 26.77
N ALA A 44 -11.36 -0.51 27.75
CA ALA A 44 -10.67 -1.61 28.44
C ALA A 44 -10.40 -2.87 27.59
N GLY A 45 -10.85 -2.89 26.33
CA GLY A 45 -10.72 -4.04 25.42
C GLY A 45 -9.56 -3.93 24.42
N PRO A 46 -9.20 -5.04 23.74
CA PRO A 46 -8.16 -5.02 22.71
C PRO A 46 -8.51 -4.06 21.56
N ILE A 47 -7.49 -3.54 20.89
CA ILE A 47 -7.64 -2.79 19.64
C ILE A 47 -7.73 -3.77 18.49
N HIS A 48 -8.83 -3.74 17.75
CA HIS A 48 -9.06 -4.62 16.63
C HIS A 48 -8.44 -4.08 15.34
N MET A 49 -7.59 -4.91 14.72
CA MET A 49 -6.95 -4.65 13.44
C MET A 49 -7.26 -5.79 12.48
N GLY A 50 -7.14 -5.56 11.18
CA GLY A 50 -7.29 -6.60 10.15
C GLY A 50 -5.98 -6.96 9.45
N SER A 51 -5.99 -8.09 8.75
CA SER A 51 -5.14 -8.28 7.57
C SER A 51 -5.95 -8.90 6.44
N ILE A 52 -5.74 -8.43 5.21
CA ILE A 52 -6.36 -8.97 4.00
C ILE A 52 -5.24 -9.32 3.03
N LEU A 53 -4.81 -10.57 3.06
CA LEU A 53 -3.61 -11.05 2.34
C LEU A 53 -3.96 -12.22 1.40
N PRO A 54 -3.17 -12.51 0.35
CA PRO A 54 -3.48 -13.56 -0.61
C PRO A 54 -2.99 -14.92 -0.11
N ILE A 55 -3.69 -15.52 0.85
CA ILE A 55 -3.34 -16.85 1.37
C ILE A 55 -3.55 -17.90 0.29
N THR A 56 -4.60 -17.73 -0.52
CA THR A 56 -4.84 -18.50 -1.74
C THR A 56 -4.88 -17.60 -2.98
N GLY A 57 -5.04 -18.21 -4.16
CA GLY A 57 -5.06 -17.50 -5.44
C GLY A 57 -3.67 -17.33 -6.04
N SER A 58 -3.54 -16.42 -7.01
CA SER A 58 -2.32 -16.30 -7.83
C SER A 58 -1.08 -15.80 -7.09
N LEU A 59 -1.24 -15.23 -5.88
CA LEU A 59 -0.14 -14.77 -5.03
C LEU A 59 0.04 -15.64 -3.77
N SER A 60 -0.53 -16.85 -3.75
CA SER A 60 -0.51 -17.76 -2.58
C SER A 60 0.90 -18.09 -2.08
N ALA A 61 1.88 -18.15 -2.97
CA ALA A 61 3.29 -18.37 -2.64
C ALA A 61 3.85 -17.37 -1.62
N TYR A 62 3.28 -16.16 -1.55
CA TYR A 62 3.74 -15.09 -0.66
C TYR A 62 2.84 -14.89 0.57
N GLY A 63 1.55 -15.19 0.46
CA GLY A 63 0.55 -14.85 1.47
C GLY A 63 0.85 -15.40 2.86
N GLY A 64 1.32 -16.64 2.94
CA GLY A 64 1.69 -17.27 4.22
C GLY A 64 2.79 -16.53 4.97
N GLY A 65 3.85 -16.10 4.28
CA GLY A 65 4.94 -15.33 4.88
C GLY A 65 4.51 -13.89 5.22
N MET A 66 3.72 -13.24 4.36
CA MET A 66 3.16 -11.91 4.67
C MET A 66 2.28 -11.95 5.94
N GLN A 67 1.41 -12.96 6.09
CA GLN A 67 0.56 -13.09 7.27
C GLN A 67 1.37 -13.37 8.54
N GLN A 68 2.41 -14.20 8.43
CA GLN A 68 3.33 -14.44 9.54
C GLN A 68 4.03 -13.16 9.98
N ALA A 69 4.46 -12.32 9.03
CA ALA A 69 5.08 -11.03 9.33
C ALA A 69 4.13 -10.06 10.06
N VAL A 70 2.85 -9.98 9.65
CA VAL A 70 1.84 -9.20 10.39
C VAL A 70 1.67 -9.72 11.82
N ASN A 71 1.62 -11.05 11.99
CA ASN A 71 1.48 -11.66 13.31
C ASN A 71 2.73 -11.47 14.18
N LEU A 72 3.92 -11.42 13.57
CA LEU A 72 5.16 -11.10 14.28
C LEU A 72 5.18 -9.65 14.76
N ALA A 73 4.76 -8.69 13.92
CA ALA A 73 4.61 -7.29 14.34
C ALA A 73 3.64 -7.18 15.52
N LYS A 74 2.47 -7.83 15.43
CA LYS A 74 1.50 -7.91 16.54
C LYS A 74 2.14 -8.43 17.82
N LYS A 75 2.96 -9.49 17.72
CA LYS A 75 3.67 -10.06 18.88
C LYS A 75 4.60 -9.02 19.51
N HIS A 76 5.50 -8.41 18.73
CA HIS A 76 6.44 -7.40 19.23
C HIS A 76 5.73 -6.18 19.84
N ILE A 77 4.61 -5.76 19.25
CA ILE A 77 3.78 -4.66 19.77
C ILE A 77 3.16 -5.06 21.12
N ASN A 78 2.56 -6.25 21.22
CA ASN A 78 1.87 -6.70 22.44
C ASN A 78 2.82 -7.05 23.57
N ASP A 79 4.00 -7.59 23.27
CA ASP A 79 5.06 -7.86 24.24
C ASP A 79 5.56 -6.55 24.89
N ALA A 80 5.44 -5.42 24.20
CA ALA A 80 5.69 -4.07 24.71
C ALA A 80 4.43 -3.38 25.30
N GLY A 81 3.42 -4.16 25.69
CA GLY A 81 2.17 -3.68 26.29
C GLY A 81 1.18 -3.01 25.32
N GLY A 82 1.50 -2.98 24.03
CA GLY A 82 0.66 -2.41 22.97
C GLY A 82 0.50 -0.88 23.04
N PRO A 83 -0.14 -0.28 22.00
CA PRO A 83 -0.41 1.15 21.97
C PRO A 83 -1.46 1.52 23.02
N LEU A 84 -1.25 2.64 23.72
CA LEU A 84 -2.17 3.13 24.77
C LEU A 84 -2.40 2.11 25.90
N GLY A 85 -1.44 1.22 26.15
CA GLY A 85 -1.54 0.14 27.14
C GLY A 85 -2.53 -0.97 26.76
N ARG A 86 -2.98 -1.03 25.50
CA ARG A 86 -3.98 -1.99 25.01
C ARG A 86 -3.36 -2.96 24.03
N THR A 87 -3.69 -4.24 24.15
CA THR A 87 -3.25 -5.27 23.20
C THR A 87 -3.91 -5.10 21.84
N VAL A 88 -3.17 -5.43 20.78
CA VAL A 88 -3.66 -5.50 19.41
C VAL A 88 -4.14 -6.92 19.09
N LYS A 89 -5.38 -7.04 18.60
CA LYS A 89 -5.93 -8.28 18.05
C LYS A 89 -6.09 -8.15 16.53
N VAL A 90 -5.29 -8.89 15.79
CA VAL A 90 -5.35 -8.95 14.32
C VAL A 90 -6.28 -10.07 13.87
N HIS A 91 -7.26 -9.72 13.02
CA HIS A 91 -8.16 -10.65 12.36
C HIS A 91 -7.71 -10.87 10.91
N ASN A 92 -7.16 -12.05 10.62
CA ASN A 92 -6.61 -12.36 9.31
C ASN A 92 -7.70 -12.87 8.36
N LYS A 93 -7.74 -12.37 7.12
CA LYS A 93 -8.66 -12.81 6.07
C LYS A 93 -7.93 -13.04 4.76
N ASP A 94 -8.38 -14.04 4.02
CA ASP A 94 -7.86 -14.37 2.70
C ASP A 94 -8.56 -13.56 1.60
N SER A 95 -7.76 -12.84 0.81
CA SER A 95 -8.24 -12.11 -0.36
C SER A 95 -8.48 -13.00 -1.59
N GLU A 96 -7.92 -14.22 -1.60
CA GLU A 96 -7.85 -15.10 -2.79
C GLU A 96 -7.22 -14.42 -4.02
N THR A 97 -6.52 -13.30 -3.84
CA THR A 97 -6.10 -12.37 -4.91
C THR A 97 -7.28 -11.83 -5.76
N LYS A 98 -8.49 -11.78 -5.20
CA LYS A 98 -9.73 -11.38 -5.91
C LYS A 98 -10.35 -10.12 -5.27
N PRO A 99 -10.66 -9.07 -6.06
CA PRO A 99 -11.26 -7.84 -5.54
C PRO A 99 -12.59 -8.06 -4.79
N SER A 100 -13.49 -8.85 -5.37
CA SER A 100 -14.81 -9.12 -4.77
C SER A 100 -14.72 -9.87 -3.44
N LYS A 101 -13.81 -10.84 -3.34
CA LYS A 101 -13.54 -11.57 -2.09
C LYS A 101 -12.96 -10.64 -1.04
N ALA A 102 -11.97 -9.83 -1.41
CA ALA A 102 -11.38 -8.86 -0.49
C ALA A 102 -12.41 -7.85 0.04
N GLN A 103 -13.31 -7.33 -0.81
CA GLN A 103 -14.42 -6.46 -0.40
C GLN A 103 -15.38 -7.16 0.58
N GLN A 104 -15.71 -8.43 0.34
CA GLN A 104 -16.53 -9.22 1.26
C GLN A 104 -15.83 -9.39 2.62
N LYS A 105 -14.53 -9.73 2.62
CA LYS A 105 -13.75 -9.92 3.86
C LYS A 105 -13.57 -8.61 4.62
N TYR A 106 -13.35 -7.51 3.90
CA TYR A 106 -13.28 -6.17 4.47
C TYR A 106 -14.59 -5.81 5.21
N LYS A 107 -15.75 -5.99 4.57
CA LYS A 107 -17.06 -5.75 5.22
C LYS A 107 -17.25 -6.59 6.49
N SER A 108 -16.86 -7.86 6.46
CA SER A 108 -16.88 -8.74 7.66
C SER A 108 -16.01 -8.17 8.78
N LEU A 109 -14.79 -7.71 8.47
CA LEU A 109 -13.90 -7.10 9.46
C LEU A 109 -14.47 -5.82 10.07
N VAL A 110 -15.06 -4.94 9.26
CA VAL A 110 -15.66 -3.69 9.75
C VAL A 110 -16.87 -4.00 10.62
N ASN A 111 -17.82 -4.81 10.12
CA ASN A 111 -19.10 -5.02 10.77
C ASN A 111 -19.03 -5.94 12.00
N GLU A 112 -18.20 -6.98 11.97
CA GLU A 112 -18.14 -7.99 13.04
C GLU A 112 -17.03 -7.70 14.05
N ASN A 113 -16.00 -6.95 13.66
CA ASN A 113 -14.80 -6.78 14.47
C ASN A 113 -14.45 -5.33 14.78
N ASN A 114 -15.16 -4.35 14.21
CA ASN A 114 -14.94 -2.92 14.43
C ASN A 114 -13.45 -2.55 14.29
N ILE A 115 -12.82 -3.03 13.21
CA ILE A 115 -11.39 -2.75 12.98
C ILE A 115 -11.15 -1.26 12.74
N VAL A 116 -10.02 -0.75 13.23
CA VAL A 116 -9.63 0.66 13.01
C VAL A 116 -8.60 0.82 11.88
N GLY A 117 -7.95 -0.27 11.49
CA GLY A 117 -7.06 -0.34 10.34
C GLY A 117 -6.69 -1.76 9.99
N PHE A 118 -6.04 -1.95 8.84
CA PHE A 118 -5.57 -3.25 8.40
C PHE A 118 -4.32 -3.19 7.51
N VAL A 119 -3.62 -4.32 7.42
CA VAL A 119 -2.50 -4.52 6.48
C VAL A 119 -2.98 -5.29 5.25
N GLY A 120 -2.52 -4.85 4.08
CA GLY A 120 -2.92 -5.39 2.77
C GLY A 120 -3.73 -4.36 1.96
N ALA A 121 -4.35 -4.73 0.84
CA ALA A 121 -4.11 -5.96 0.11
C ALA A 121 -2.75 -5.95 -0.61
N ALA A 122 -2.29 -7.13 -1.02
CA ALA A 122 -1.00 -7.27 -1.68
C ALA A 122 -1.03 -6.97 -3.20
N SER A 123 -2.19 -7.07 -3.85
CA SER A 123 -2.34 -6.81 -5.29
C SER A 123 -2.95 -5.44 -5.55
N SER A 124 -2.33 -4.66 -6.44
CA SER A 124 -2.86 -3.37 -6.89
C SER A 124 -4.30 -3.47 -7.40
N GLY A 125 -4.64 -4.55 -8.12
CA GLY A 125 -6.00 -4.80 -8.62
C GLY A 125 -7.02 -5.06 -7.52
N VAL A 126 -6.57 -5.45 -6.31
CA VAL A 126 -7.41 -5.65 -5.13
C VAL A 126 -7.47 -4.38 -4.27
N SER A 127 -6.37 -3.66 -4.13
CA SER A 127 -6.30 -2.44 -3.30
C SER A 127 -7.05 -1.27 -3.91
N VAL A 128 -6.95 -1.04 -5.24
CA VAL A 128 -7.65 0.06 -5.93
C VAL A 128 -9.17 0.07 -5.66
N PRO A 129 -9.90 -1.05 -5.85
CA PRO A 129 -11.34 -1.07 -5.58
C PRO A 129 -11.71 -1.10 -4.08
N LEU A 130 -10.75 -1.28 -3.17
CA LEU A 130 -10.96 -1.13 -1.72
C LEU A 130 -10.77 0.32 -1.24
N ALA A 131 -9.90 1.10 -1.91
CA ALA A 131 -9.48 2.41 -1.44
C ALA A 131 -10.66 3.38 -1.16
N LYS A 132 -11.72 3.32 -1.97
CA LYS A 132 -12.92 4.15 -1.74
C LYS A 132 -13.71 3.70 -0.49
N ASN A 133 -13.84 2.40 -0.28
CA ASN A 133 -14.54 1.85 0.88
C ASN A 133 -13.84 2.23 2.19
N VAL A 134 -12.52 2.05 2.25
CA VAL A 134 -11.74 2.32 3.48
C VAL A 134 -11.76 3.81 3.84
N ALA A 135 -11.77 4.69 2.85
CA ALA A 135 -11.90 6.12 3.06
C ALA A 135 -13.29 6.54 3.55
N SER A 136 -14.35 5.99 2.95
CA SER A 136 -15.74 6.22 3.38
C SER A 136 -15.97 5.73 4.81
N ASP A 137 -15.42 4.56 5.17
CA ASP A 137 -15.59 3.98 6.50
C ASP A 137 -14.57 4.54 7.52
N GLN A 138 -13.65 5.40 7.06
CA GLN A 138 -12.56 5.97 7.86
C GLN A 138 -11.67 4.93 8.56
N VAL A 139 -11.42 3.80 7.89
CA VAL A 139 -10.54 2.70 8.32
C VAL A 139 -9.21 2.84 7.59
N MET A 140 -8.08 2.82 8.31
CA MET A 140 -6.79 2.94 7.64
C MET A 140 -6.39 1.63 6.93
N GLN A 141 -6.10 1.70 5.64
CA GLN A 141 -5.45 0.64 4.90
C GLN A 141 -3.96 0.96 4.72
N VAL A 142 -3.08 0.03 5.12
CA VAL A 142 -1.66 0.07 4.74
C VAL A 142 -1.30 -1.13 3.88
N SER A 143 -1.14 -0.91 2.57
CA SER A 143 -0.73 -1.97 1.65
C SER A 143 0.75 -2.28 1.79
N ASN A 144 1.07 -3.58 1.80
CA ASN A 144 2.45 -4.06 1.85
C ASN A 144 3.07 -4.34 0.48
N ALA A 145 2.30 -4.33 -0.62
CA ALA A 145 2.79 -4.79 -1.92
C ALA A 145 2.09 -4.17 -3.15
N SER A 146 1.06 -3.35 -2.99
CA SER A 146 0.42 -2.70 -4.14
C SER A 146 1.24 -1.50 -4.60
N THR A 147 1.82 -1.57 -5.79
CA THR A 147 2.82 -0.61 -6.30
C THR A 147 2.26 0.43 -7.28
N THR A 148 1.03 0.24 -7.79
CA THR A 148 0.48 1.10 -8.85
C THR A 148 0.44 2.58 -8.43
N PRO A 149 0.76 3.53 -9.32
CA PRO A 149 0.77 4.96 -8.98
C PRO A 149 -0.62 5.53 -8.70
N ALA A 150 -1.68 4.90 -9.24
CA ALA A 150 -3.06 5.36 -9.03
C ALA A 150 -3.46 5.41 -7.56
N LEU A 151 -2.84 4.60 -6.70
CA LEU A 151 -3.08 4.57 -5.26
C LEU A 151 -2.59 5.83 -4.54
N ALA A 152 -1.68 6.61 -5.15
CA ALA A 152 -1.27 7.91 -4.61
C ALA A 152 -2.40 8.94 -4.62
N GLU A 153 -3.33 8.80 -5.56
CA GLU A 153 -4.39 9.78 -5.87
C GLU A 153 -5.77 9.40 -5.33
N ILE A 154 -5.92 8.24 -4.68
CA ILE A 154 -7.22 7.74 -4.19
C ILE A 154 -7.16 7.32 -2.73
N GLY A 155 -8.32 7.04 -2.15
CA GLY A 155 -8.44 6.68 -0.73
C GLY A 155 -8.48 7.89 0.19
N TYR A 156 -8.81 9.07 -0.35
CA TYR A 156 -9.19 10.24 0.44
C TYR A 156 -10.66 10.14 0.84
N ASN A 157 -11.00 10.67 2.01
CA ASN A 157 -12.40 10.85 2.43
C ASN A 157 -13.12 11.88 1.52
N ASP A 158 -14.44 11.99 1.69
CA ASP A 158 -15.29 12.75 0.76
C ASP A 158 -14.93 14.24 0.61
N ASP A 159 -14.33 14.86 1.63
CA ASP A 159 -13.87 16.26 1.59
C ASP A 159 -12.40 16.41 1.17
N GLU A 160 -11.77 15.31 0.75
CA GLU A 160 -10.36 15.20 0.35
C GLU A 160 -9.33 15.65 1.41
N SER A 161 -9.74 15.87 2.66
CA SER A 161 -8.87 16.40 3.71
C SER A 161 -7.94 15.35 4.34
N LEU A 162 -8.26 14.07 4.22
CA LEU A 162 -7.50 13.00 4.87
C LEU A 162 -7.49 11.71 4.06
N LYS A 163 -6.29 11.14 3.92
CA LYS A 163 -6.08 9.88 3.20
C LYS A 163 -6.11 8.68 4.14
N TYR A 164 -6.91 7.68 3.79
CA TYR A 164 -7.08 6.41 4.49
C TYR A 164 -6.43 5.23 3.78
N PHE A 165 -5.68 5.50 2.71
CA PHE A 165 -4.81 4.54 2.06
C PHE A 165 -3.35 5.02 2.17
N GLY A 166 -2.48 4.15 2.66
CA GLY A 166 -1.04 4.30 2.57
C GLY A 166 -0.39 2.98 2.18
N ARG A 167 0.93 2.98 1.97
CA ARG A 167 1.68 1.74 1.73
C ARG A 167 3.09 1.80 2.27
N THR A 168 3.66 0.62 2.45
CA THR A 168 5.08 0.46 2.79
C THR A 168 5.90 -0.01 1.59
N ALA A 169 5.26 -0.64 0.58
CA ALA A 169 5.91 -1.03 -0.66
C ALA A 169 6.36 0.18 -1.50
N PRO A 170 7.42 0.03 -2.31
CA PRO A 170 7.79 1.05 -3.29
C PRO A 170 6.66 1.41 -4.25
N ASN A 171 6.70 2.64 -4.75
CA ASN A 171 5.74 3.19 -5.69
C ASN A 171 6.29 3.16 -7.12
N ASP A 172 5.52 2.59 -8.05
CA ASP A 172 5.78 2.60 -9.49
C ASP A 172 5.84 4.04 -10.06
N GLY A 173 5.28 5.03 -9.38
CA GLY A 173 5.43 6.44 -9.75
C GLY A 173 6.87 6.91 -9.73
N GLN A 174 7.64 6.53 -8.69
CA GLN A 174 9.08 6.81 -8.64
C GLN A 174 9.80 6.08 -9.77
N GLN A 175 9.51 4.80 -9.94
CA GLN A 175 10.13 3.98 -10.97
C GLN A 175 9.88 4.52 -12.37
N GLY A 176 8.65 4.97 -12.67
CA GLY A 176 8.33 5.60 -13.94
C GLY A 176 9.16 6.87 -14.19
N ILE A 177 9.34 7.71 -13.17
CA ILE A 177 10.23 8.89 -13.26
C ILE A 177 11.66 8.47 -13.58
N VAL A 178 12.17 7.40 -12.94
CA VAL A 178 13.52 6.89 -13.21
C VAL A 178 13.62 6.30 -14.61
N MET A 179 12.60 5.57 -15.08
CA MET A 179 12.57 5.03 -16.45
C MET A 179 12.60 6.15 -17.50
N GLY A 180 11.78 7.19 -17.34
CA GLY A 180 11.81 8.36 -18.22
C GLY A 180 13.16 9.07 -18.19
N ARG A 181 13.76 9.23 -17.00
CA ARG A 181 15.11 9.80 -16.84
C ARG A 181 16.19 9.01 -17.59
N ILE A 182 16.15 7.69 -17.55
CA ILE A 182 17.09 6.83 -18.29
C ILE A 182 16.96 7.10 -19.79
N MET A 183 15.74 7.26 -20.29
CA MET A 183 15.49 7.55 -21.70
C MET A 183 15.95 8.97 -22.09
N ASN A 184 15.71 9.98 -21.24
CA ASN A 184 15.99 11.39 -21.58
C ASN A 184 17.48 11.77 -21.50
N GLU A 185 18.28 11.16 -20.62
CA GLU A 185 19.65 11.62 -20.37
C GLU A 185 20.66 10.95 -21.32
N ASP A 186 21.42 11.74 -22.11
CA ASP A 186 22.45 11.28 -23.07
C ASP A 186 23.54 10.38 -22.46
N LYS A 187 23.80 10.52 -21.16
CA LYS A 187 24.74 9.64 -20.45
C LYS A 187 24.23 8.20 -20.30
N PHE A 188 22.95 7.98 -20.58
CA PHE A 188 22.29 6.68 -20.62
C PHE A 188 21.85 6.37 -22.05
N ILE A 189 20.71 6.92 -22.49
CA ILE A 189 20.15 6.67 -23.83
C ILE A 189 20.12 7.96 -24.66
N GLY A 190 19.48 9.02 -24.15
CA GLY A 190 19.27 10.25 -24.94
C GLY A 190 18.33 10.03 -26.13
N ALA A 191 17.19 9.37 -25.90
CA ALA A 191 16.23 9.02 -26.93
C ALA A 191 15.33 10.20 -27.34
N ASP A 192 15.10 10.35 -28.65
CA ASP A 192 14.14 11.32 -29.19
C ASP A 192 12.73 10.69 -29.29
N LYS A 193 12.66 9.40 -29.63
CA LYS A 193 11.41 8.63 -29.73
C LYS A 193 11.40 7.44 -28.78
N ALA A 194 10.28 7.27 -28.07
CA ALA A 194 10.11 6.10 -27.21
C ALA A 194 8.73 5.45 -27.36
N ALA A 195 8.71 4.13 -27.20
CA ALA A 195 7.49 3.34 -27.07
C ALA A 195 7.41 2.67 -25.69
N PHE A 196 6.19 2.38 -25.22
CA PHE A 196 5.96 1.76 -23.92
C PHE A 196 5.18 0.47 -24.05
N LEU A 197 5.80 -0.65 -23.72
CA LEU A 197 5.19 -1.97 -23.70
C LEU A 197 4.81 -2.35 -22.27
N HIS A 198 3.57 -2.79 -22.03
CA HIS A 198 3.15 -3.13 -20.67
C HIS A 198 2.19 -4.30 -20.56
N VAL A 199 2.29 -5.06 -19.47
CA VAL A 199 1.29 -6.09 -19.15
C VAL A 199 -0.09 -5.46 -18.98
N ALA A 200 -1.13 -6.09 -19.55
CA ALA A 200 -2.51 -5.60 -19.51
C ALA A 200 -3.17 -5.76 -18.12
N ASN A 201 -2.65 -5.04 -17.11
CA ASN A 201 -3.22 -4.95 -15.76
C ASN A 201 -2.93 -3.58 -15.12
N ALA A 202 -3.43 -3.35 -13.90
CA ALA A 202 -3.28 -2.06 -13.19
C ALA A 202 -1.83 -1.69 -12.83
N TYR A 203 -0.94 -2.69 -12.64
CA TYR A 203 0.48 -2.48 -12.44
C TYR A 203 1.13 -1.99 -13.75
N GLY A 204 1.00 -2.79 -14.81
CA GLY A 204 1.61 -2.49 -16.11
C GLY A 204 1.15 -1.15 -16.68
N LYS A 205 -0.17 -0.93 -16.73
CA LYS A 205 -0.73 0.33 -17.22
C LYS A 205 -0.28 1.53 -16.38
N GLY A 206 -0.29 1.39 -15.06
CA GLY A 206 0.05 2.50 -14.15
C GLY A 206 1.50 2.95 -14.30
N LEU A 207 2.44 2.00 -14.25
CA LEU A 207 3.87 2.28 -14.37
C LEU A 207 4.21 2.84 -15.76
N ALA A 208 3.70 2.22 -16.84
CA ALA A 208 3.97 2.67 -18.21
C ALA A 208 3.47 4.10 -18.46
N GLN A 209 2.29 4.47 -17.93
CA GLN A 209 1.79 5.85 -18.05
C GLN A 209 2.62 6.86 -17.27
N LYS A 210 3.17 6.48 -16.11
CA LYS A 210 4.09 7.37 -15.36
C LYS A 210 5.44 7.50 -16.07
N ALA A 211 5.97 6.40 -16.62
CA ALA A 211 7.19 6.43 -17.42
C ALA A 211 7.03 7.30 -18.66
N LYS A 212 5.94 7.11 -19.41
CA LYS A 212 5.56 7.98 -20.53
C LYS A 212 5.53 9.45 -20.14
N LYS A 213 4.85 9.79 -19.04
CA LYS A 213 4.74 11.18 -18.60
C LYS A 213 6.09 11.80 -18.23
N ALA A 214 7.06 10.98 -17.82
CA ALA A 214 8.40 11.43 -17.46
C ALA A 214 9.38 11.45 -18.63
N PHE A 215 9.00 10.93 -19.80
CA PHE A 215 9.79 11.02 -21.02
C PHE A 215 9.50 12.36 -21.72
N ASP A 216 10.56 13.06 -22.13
CA ASP A 216 10.47 14.42 -22.67
C ASP A 216 10.38 14.45 -24.21
N GLY A 217 10.69 13.33 -24.88
CA GLY A 217 10.62 13.18 -26.34
C GLY A 217 9.25 12.74 -26.87
N GLU A 218 9.23 12.29 -28.13
CA GLU A 218 8.02 11.81 -28.80
C GLU A 218 7.65 10.40 -28.34
N THR A 219 6.44 10.23 -27.80
CA THR A 219 5.90 8.88 -27.56
C THR A 219 5.23 8.34 -28.82
N THR A 220 5.83 7.33 -29.45
CA THR A 220 5.31 6.70 -30.67
C THR A 220 4.16 5.74 -30.35
N ALA A 221 4.31 4.90 -29.32
CA ALA A 221 3.30 3.91 -28.96
C ALA A 221 3.20 3.64 -27.46
N VAL A 222 2.00 3.24 -27.00
CA VAL A 222 1.78 2.62 -25.70
C VAL A 222 0.96 1.36 -25.91
N VAL A 223 1.60 0.20 -25.82
CA VAL A 223 1.01 -1.08 -26.25
C VAL A 223 0.81 -1.99 -25.04
N PRO A 224 -0.43 -2.39 -24.72
CA PRO A 224 -0.68 -3.44 -23.76
C PRO A 224 -0.42 -4.83 -24.38
N TYR A 225 0.13 -5.76 -23.60
CA TYR A 225 0.20 -7.18 -23.97
C TYR A 225 -0.62 -8.06 -23.02
N ASP A 226 -1.25 -9.10 -23.57
CA ASP A 226 -1.94 -10.11 -22.75
C ASP A 226 -0.92 -11.11 -22.19
N LYS A 227 -0.89 -11.24 -20.86
CA LYS A 227 -0.06 -12.24 -20.16
C LYS A 227 -0.40 -13.69 -20.52
N LYS A 228 -1.59 -13.94 -21.10
CA LYS A 228 -2.02 -15.28 -21.55
C LYS A 228 -1.57 -15.59 -22.98
N SER A 229 -1.09 -14.61 -23.74
CA SER A 229 -0.60 -14.88 -25.10
C SER A 229 0.67 -15.72 -25.06
N SER A 230 0.83 -16.58 -26.06
CA SER A 230 2.08 -17.32 -26.32
C SER A 230 2.91 -16.71 -27.45
N ASP A 231 2.35 -15.73 -28.16
CA ASP A 231 2.98 -15.03 -29.28
C ASP A 231 2.71 -13.52 -29.19
N TYR A 232 3.74 -12.72 -29.37
CA TYR A 232 3.73 -11.27 -29.27
C TYR A 232 4.20 -10.57 -30.54
N THR A 233 4.37 -11.29 -31.65
CA THR A 233 4.86 -10.72 -32.92
C THR A 233 4.03 -9.51 -33.37
N SER A 234 2.69 -9.62 -33.41
CA SER A 234 1.81 -8.49 -33.74
C SER A 234 1.84 -7.35 -32.72
N THR A 235 2.17 -7.66 -31.46
CA THR A 235 2.36 -6.64 -30.42
C THR A 235 3.65 -5.86 -30.67
N LEU A 236 4.71 -6.55 -31.11
CA LEU A 236 5.98 -5.95 -31.48
C LEU A 236 5.87 -5.14 -32.78
N ASP A 237 5.21 -5.67 -33.82
CA ASP A 237 4.95 -4.92 -35.06
C ASP A 237 4.32 -3.55 -34.79
N LYS A 238 3.30 -3.53 -33.92
CA LYS A 238 2.65 -2.29 -33.49
C LYS A 238 3.55 -1.40 -32.63
N LEU A 239 4.37 -1.99 -31.77
CA LEU A 239 5.25 -1.23 -30.87
C LEU A 239 6.34 -0.50 -31.65
N PHE A 240 6.81 -1.08 -32.75
CA PHE A 240 7.92 -0.61 -33.56
C PHE A 240 7.52 0.06 -34.89
N GLU A 241 6.22 0.31 -35.11
CA GLU A 241 5.69 0.89 -36.36
C GLU A 241 6.35 2.24 -36.75
N ASP A 242 6.72 3.06 -35.76
CA ASP A 242 7.36 4.37 -35.96
C ASP A 242 8.85 4.41 -35.53
N ASP A 243 9.51 3.24 -35.50
CA ASP A 243 10.95 3.08 -35.21
C ASP A 243 11.41 3.81 -33.93
N PRO A 244 10.92 3.43 -32.72
CA PRO A 244 11.35 4.05 -31.47
C PRO A 244 12.82 3.78 -31.13
N ASP A 245 13.53 4.79 -30.62
CA ASP A 245 14.91 4.68 -30.13
C ASP A 245 14.98 3.95 -28.79
N ALA A 246 13.93 4.08 -27.97
CA ALA A 246 13.85 3.48 -26.65
C ALA A 246 12.51 2.80 -26.36
N ILE A 247 12.56 1.75 -25.54
CA ILE A 247 11.39 0.97 -25.15
C ILE A 247 11.30 0.88 -23.63
N GLY A 248 10.26 1.47 -23.06
CA GLY A 248 9.90 1.28 -21.66
C GLY A 248 9.10 0.00 -21.48
N PHE A 249 9.68 -1.01 -20.85
CA PHE A 249 9.05 -2.31 -20.72
C PHE A 249 8.64 -2.65 -19.29
N VAL A 250 7.32 -2.72 -19.08
CA VAL A 250 6.72 -3.12 -17.81
C VAL A 250 6.11 -4.51 -17.91
N GLY A 251 6.80 -5.50 -17.37
CA GLY A 251 6.39 -6.89 -17.53
C GLY A 251 6.83 -7.82 -16.40
N TYR A 252 6.76 -9.11 -16.73
CA TYR A 252 7.19 -10.21 -15.86
C TYR A 252 8.08 -11.18 -16.66
N PRO A 253 8.97 -11.95 -16.01
CA PRO A 253 10.00 -12.73 -16.70
C PRO A 253 9.48 -13.75 -17.71
N GLY A 254 8.35 -14.41 -17.41
CA GLY A 254 7.76 -15.43 -18.28
C GLY A 254 7.42 -14.89 -19.67
N ASN A 255 6.57 -13.86 -19.74
CA ASN A 255 6.20 -13.23 -21.01
C ASN A 255 7.38 -12.44 -21.59
N GLY A 256 8.15 -11.75 -20.75
CA GLY A 256 9.33 -10.99 -21.16
C GLY A 256 10.34 -11.85 -21.91
N LYS A 257 10.49 -13.13 -21.55
CA LYS A 257 11.40 -14.04 -22.24
C LYS A 257 10.96 -14.32 -23.66
N THR A 258 9.66 -14.53 -23.88
CA THR A 258 9.11 -14.72 -25.22
C THR A 258 9.19 -13.43 -26.03
N ILE A 259 8.80 -12.30 -25.44
CA ILE A 259 8.80 -10.97 -26.07
C ILE A 259 10.21 -10.62 -26.55
N LEU A 260 11.23 -10.68 -25.68
CA LEU A 260 12.60 -10.28 -26.05
C LEU A 260 13.22 -11.23 -27.08
N LYS A 261 12.87 -12.51 -27.09
CA LYS A 261 13.31 -13.44 -28.15
C LYS A 261 12.66 -13.13 -29.48
N GLN A 262 11.38 -12.78 -29.49
CA GLN A 262 10.68 -12.40 -30.72
C GLN A 262 11.15 -11.04 -31.24
N TRP A 263 11.50 -10.12 -30.33
CA TRP A 263 12.15 -8.86 -30.67
C TRP A 263 13.49 -9.09 -31.37
N ASP A 264 14.38 -9.89 -30.78
CA ASP A 264 15.69 -10.23 -31.34
C ASP A 264 15.57 -10.96 -32.69
N ASN A 265 14.71 -11.98 -32.77
CA ASN A 265 14.48 -12.73 -34.01
C ASN A 265 13.83 -11.89 -35.13
N GLY A 266 13.01 -10.91 -34.75
CA GLY A 266 12.32 -10.02 -35.69
C GLY A 266 13.22 -8.91 -36.24
N GLY A 267 14.41 -8.71 -35.66
CA GLY A 267 15.35 -7.69 -36.11
C GLY A 267 14.91 -6.25 -35.79
N TYR A 268 14.03 -6.06 -34.81
CA TYR A 268 13.64 -4.72 -34.36
C TYR A 268 14.79 -4.04 -33.61
N GLY A 269 14.87 -2.71 -33.70
CA GLY A 269 15.90 -1.91 -33.04
C GLY A 269 15.53 -1.47 -31.62
N GLY A 270 16.14 -0.36 -31.19
CA GLY A 270 15.84 0.37 -29.96
C GLY A 270 16.46 -0.21 -28.68
N GLU A 271 16.69 0.66 -27.71
CA GLU A 271 17.24 0.33 -26.40
C GLU A 271 16.13 0.10 -25.37
N TRP A 272 16.27 -0.95 -24.55
CA TRP A 272 15.23 -1.32 -23.59
C TRP A 272 15.52 -0.79 -22.19
N VAL A 273 14.52 -0.17 -21.59
CA VAL A 273 14.47 0.19 -20.16
C VAL A 273 13.44 -0.69 -19.47
N LEU A 274 13.92 -1.63 -18.68
CA LEU A 274 13.12 -2.64 -17.99
C LEU A 274 12.63 -2.14 -16.63
N SER A 275 11.42 -2.55 -16.26
CA SER A 275 10.94 -2.41 -14.88
C SER A 275 11.51 -3.50 -13.96
N GLU A 276 11.43 -3.26 -12.65
CA GLU A 276 11.85 -4.18 -11.59
C GLU A 276 11.11 -5.52 -11.65
N GLY A 277 9.89 -5.56 -12.18
CA GLY A 277 9.17 -6.82 -12.38
C GLY A 277 9.91 -7.82 -13.28
N LEU A 278 10.91 -7.38 -14.05
CA LEU A 278 11.79 -8.21 -14.88
C LEU A 278 13.17 -8.47 -14.24
N ASN A 279 13.43 -7.93 -13.04
CA ASN A 279 14.70 -8.07 -12.32
C ASN A 279 14.87 -9.46 -11.70
N ASP A 280 14.98 -10.49 -12.55
CA ASP A 280 15.20 -11.87 -12.15
C ASP A 280 16.53 -12.39 -12.68
N GLU A 281 17.28 -13.09 -11.83
CA GLU A 281 18.58 -13.62 -12.22
C GLU A 281 18.48 -14.74 -13.26
N GLY A 282 17.49 -15.62 -13.12
CA GLY A 282 17.25 -16.70 -14.07
C GLY A 282 16.86 -16.16 -15.45
N PHE A 283 16.05 -15.11 -15.46
CA PHE A 283 15.64 -14.36 -16.65
C PHE A 283 16.85 -13.85 -17.43
N PHE A 284 17.67 -12.99 -16.82
CA PHE A 284 18.85 -12.43 -17.48
C PHE A 284 19.88 -13.50 -17.86
N ASN A 285 20.09 -14.50 -17.00
CA ASN A 285 20.98 -15.62 -17.33
C ASN A 285 20.49 -16.45 -18.52
N SER A 286 19.19 -16.54 -18.75
CA SER A 286 18.62 -17.29 -19.88
C SER A 286 18.60 -16.50 -21.20
N LEU A 287 18.89 -15.21 -21.17
CA LEU A 287 18.81 -14.27 -22.29
C LEU A 287 20.08 -13.41 -22.40
N LYS A 288 21.25 -13.92 -21.97
CA LYS A 288 22.47 -13.10 -21.85
C LYS A 288 22.86 -12.36 -23.13
N SER A 289 22.74 -13.02 -24.28
CA SER A 289 23.08 -12.42 -25.58
C SER A 289 22.07 -11.38 -26.06
N ILE A 290 20.83 -11.43 -25.56
CA ILE A 290 19.73 -10.54 -25.96
C ILE A 290 19.62 -9.35 -25.01
N THR A 291 19.85 -9.57 -23.72
CA THR A 291 19.62 -8.56 -22.67
C THR A 291 20.84 -7.69 -22.38
N ASP A 292 22.00 -7.99 -22.95
CA ASP A 292 23.21 -7.18 -22.76
C ASP A 292 22.97 -5.73 -23.23
N GLY A 293 23.40 -4.75 -22.45
CA GLY A 293 23.19 -3.33 -22.74
C GLY A 293 21.85 -2.76 -22.28
N MET A 294 20.83 -3.60 -22.02
CA MET A 294 19.52 -3.12 -21.55
C MET A 294 19.63 -2.45 -20.17
N TYR A 295 18.84 -1.40 -19.97
CA TYR A 295 18.75 -0.68 -18.71
C TYR A 295 17.65 -1.23 -17.80
N LEU A 296 17.81 -1.04 -16.49
CA LEU A 296 16.85 -1.47 -15.47
C LEU A 296 16.72 -0.38 -14.40
N ALA A 297 15.49 0.04 -14.13
CA ALA A 297 15.16 0.88 -12.98
C ALA A 297 14.59 0.00 -11.86
N SER A 298 15.20 0.02 -10.67
CA SER A 298 14.75 -0.81 -9.54
C SER A 298 14.91 -0.07 -8.21
N PRO A 299 14.00 -0.27 -7.23
CA PRO A 299 14.25 0.14 -5.86
C PRO A 299 15.59 -0.42 -5.35
N SER A 300 16.31 0.40 -4.56
CA SER A 300 17.60 0.07 -3.96
C SER A 300 17.50 0.20 -2.43
N PRO A 301 17.00 -0.84 -1.73
CA PRO A 301 16.78 -0.78 -0.29
C PRO A 301 18.09 -0.64 0.50
N ASP A 302 18.03 -0.02 1.68
CA ASP A 302 19.20 0.10 2.55
C ASP A 302 19.64 -1.24 3.14
N SER A 303 20.95 -1.49 3.18
CA SER A 303 21.55 -2.72 3.70
C SER A 303 21.69 -2.75 5.24
N ALA A 304 20.90 -1.95 5.97
CA ALA A 304 21.10 -1.73 7.40
C ALA A 304 20.70 -2.96 8.25
N LYS A 305 21.69 -3.78 8.63
CA LYS A 305 21.50 -5.00 9.46
C LYS A 305 20.68 -4.80 10.74
N LYS A 306 20.69 -3.59 11.34
CA LYS A 306 19.96 -3.30 12.58
C LYS A 306 18.44 -3.31 12.39
N SER A 307 17.93 -2.83 11.25
CA SER A 307 16.48 -2.76 11.02
C SER A 307 15.88 -4.13 10.67
N THR A 308 16.69 -5.08 10.22
CA THR A 308 16.22 -6.41 9.79
C THR A 308 16.38 -7.49 10.85
N LYS A 309 17.19 -7.29 11.91
CA LYS A 309 17.54 -8.34 12.89
C LYS A 309 16.32 -8.99 13.53
N ALA A 310 15.48 -8.21 14.23
CA ALA A 310 14.31 -8.75 14.95
C ALA A 310 13.28 -9.39 13.99
N PHE A 311 13.16 -8.84 12.79
CA PHE A 311 12.31 -9.40 11.74
C PHE A 311 12.84 -10.75 11.26
N ASN A 312 14.12 -10.84 10.91
CA ASN A 312 14.75 -12.06 10.40
C ASN A 312 14.72 -13.18 11.45
N GLU A 313 15.04 -12.87 12.71
CA GLU A 313 14.98 -13.82 13.82
C GLU A 313 13.57 -14.35 14.04
N GLY A 314 12.55 -13.47 14.02
CA GLY A 314 11.15 -13.88 14.22
C GLY A 314 10.52 -14.57 13.01
N MET A 315 11.03 -14.34 11.81
CA MET A 315 10.53 -14.94 10.57
C MET A 315 11.23 -16.25 10.20
N GLY A 316 12.48 -16.45 10.62
CA GLY A 316 13.32 -17.58 10.22
C GLY A 316 13.41 -17.70 8.69
N ASP A 317 13.20 -18.90 8.18
CA ASP A 317 13.28 -19.23 6.74
C ASP A 317 12.34 -18.43 5.86
N LYS A 318 11.27 -17.84 6.43
CA LYS A 318 10.31 -17.02 5.68
C LYS A 318 10.68 -15.55 5.60
N SER A 319 11.81 -15.13 6.19
CA SER A 319 12.29 -13.75 6.13
C SER A 319 12.49 -13.23 4.70
N GLY A 320 12.86 -14.12 3.78
CA GLY A 320 12.99 -13.82 2.35
C GLY A 320 11.67 -13.77 1.56
N THR A 321 10.51 -13.95 2.21
CA THR A 321 9.22 -13.86 1.51
C THR A 321 9.01 -12.44 0.96
N LEU A 322 8.75 -12.34 -0.34
CA LEU A 322 8.53 -11.06 -1.01
C LEU A 322 7.44 -10.24 -0.29
N PHE A 323 7.74 -8.97 -0.01
CA PHE A 323 6.88 -8.03 0.73
C PHE A 323 6.44 -8.42 2.16
N ALA A 324 7.05 -9.44 2.78
CA ALA A 324 6.75 -9.79 4.17
C ALA A 324 7.26 -8.72 5.15
N ALA A 325 8.47 -8.20 4.95
CA ALA A 325 9.01 -7.10 5.75
C ALA A 325 8.12 -5.84 5.68
N HIS A 326 7.60 -5.54 4.50
CA HIS A 326 6.64 -4.45 4.29
C HIS A 326 5.32 -4.67 5.05
N ALA A 327 4.85 -5.92 5.17
CA ALA A 327 3.64 -6.26 5.92
C ALA A 327 3.84 -6.11 7.44
N TYR A 328 5.03 -6.48 7.94
CA TYR A 328 5.44 -6.21 9.31
C TYR A 328 5.40 -4.69 9.60
N ASP A 329 6.07 -3.91 8.76
CA ASP A 329 6.15 -2.45 8.90
C ASP A 329 4.78 -1.78 8.85
N GLY A 330 3.88 -2.29 8.01
CA GLY A 330 2.53 -1.75 7.87
C GLY A 330 1.69 -1.83 9.14
N LEU A 331 1.80 -2.90 9.95
CA LEU A 331 1.10 -2.96 11.24
C LEU A 331 1.84 -2.14 12.30
N PHE A 332 3.17 -2.18 12.29
CA PHE A 332 4.01 -1.48 13.26
C PHE A 332 3.79 0.03 13.21
N LEU A 333 3.78 0.63 12.01
CA LEU A 333 3.51 2.05 11.80
C LEU A 333 2.10 2.45 12.24
N GLN A 334 1.08 1.63 11.97
CA GLN A 334 -0.29 1.91 12.42
C GLN A 334 -0.39 1.93 13.95
N ALA A 335 0.30 1.01 14.65
CA ALA A 335 0.33 0.98 16.11
C ALA A 335 1.05 2.19 16.70
N LEU A 336 2.19 2.60 16.13
CA LEU A 336 2.91 3.81 16.52
C LEU A 336 2.04 5.06 16.34
N ALA A 337 1.35 5.18 15.20
CA ALA A 337 0.48 6.30 14.90
C ALA A 337 -0.70 6.42 15.88
N MET A 338 -1.33 5.31 16.27
CA MET A 338 -2.38 5.32 17.31
C MET A 338 -1.86 5.78 18.66
N HIS A 339 -0.65 5.35 19.02
CA HIS A 339 -0.04 5.71 20.29
C HIS A 339 0.32 7.20 20.35
N LYS A 340 1.01 7.73 19.32
CA LYS A 340 1.28 9.18 19.17
C LYS A 340 0.00 10.01 19.28
N ALA A 341 -1.09 9.53 18.69
CA ALA A 341 -2.36 10.24 18.67
C ALA A 341 -3.13 10.21 20.00
N GLY A 342 -2.74 9.37 20.96
CA GLY A 342 -3.55 9.12 22.16
C GLY A 342 -4.89 8.42 21.88
N LYS A 343 -5.14 7.93 20.66
CA LYS A 343 -6.44 7.40 20.24
C LYS A 343 -6.32 6.24 19.24
N ALA A 344 -7.08 5.18 19.49
CA ALA A 344 -7.19 4.02 18.59
C ALA A 344 -8.36 4.18 17.61
N SER A 345 -8.14 4.88 16.50
CA SER A 345 -9.12 5.02 15.42
C SER A 345 -8.42 5.14 14.05
N GLY A 346 -9.12 4.82 12.96
CA GLY A 346 -8.53 4.97 11.62
C GLY A 346 -8.18 6.42 11.29
N LYS A 347 -8.98 7.40 11.76
CA LYS A 347 -8.67 8.83 11.66
C LYS A 347 -7.40 9.21 12.42
N ALA A 348 -7.19 8.63 13.61
CA ALA A 348 -5.98 8.87 14.40
C ALA A 348 -4.74 8.31 13.70
N ILE A 349 -4.85 7.10 13.12
CA ILE A 349 -3.78 6.51 12.30
C ILE A 349 -3.47 7.41 11.10
N ALA A 350 -4.48 7.71 10.27
CA ALA A 350 -4.33 8.47 9.03
C ALA A 350 -3.65 9.83 9.25
N LYS A 351 -3.96 10.53 10.34
CA LYS A 351 -3.34 11.83 10.67
C LYS A 351 -1.87 11.73 11.10
N ASN A 352 -1.48 10.63 11.73
CA ASN A 352 -0.19 10.55 12.44
C ASN A 352 0.82 9.61 11.77
N ILE A 353 0.38 8.68 10.92
CA ILE A 353 1.23 7.63 10.35
C ILE A 353 2.44 8.18 9.60
N ARG A 354 2.27 9.30 8.88
CA ARG A 354 3.37 9.95 8.16
C ARG A 354 4.49 10.42 9.08
N ALA A 355 4.14 10.98 10.25
CA ALA A 355 5.14 11.55 11.16
C ALA A 355 6.06 10.49 11.76
N MET A 356 5.61 9.23 11.84
CA MET A 356 6.34 8.12 12.46
C MET A 356 7.61 7.72 11.72
N SER A 357 7.82 8.17 10.48
CA SER A 357 8.93 7.74 9.63
C SER A 357 9.64 8.89 8.92
N ARG A 358 9.66 10.09 9.53
CA ARG A 358 10.31 11.26 8.91
C ARG A 358 11.46 11.78 9.76
N GLU A 359 11.15 12.49 10.82
CA GLU A 359 12.13 13.18 11.65
C GLU A 359 12.18 12.56 13.05
N GLY A 360 13.23 12.88 13.81
CA GLY A 360 13.36 12.47 15.21
C GLY A 360 14.22 11.24 15.44
N THR A 361 14.13 10.70 16.64
CA THR A 361 15.03 9.65 17.13
C THR A 361 14.78 8.34 16.38
N LYS A 362 15.84 7.73 15.83
CA LYS A 362 15.72 6.47 15.09
C LYS A 362 15.26 5.33 16.00
N VAL A 363 14.20 4.65 15.58
CA VAL A 363 13.69 3.43 16.22
C VAL A 363 13.53 2.34 15.17
N TYR A 364 14.01 1.14 15.47
CA TYR A 364 14.08 0.04 14.50
C TYR A 364 12.94 -0.96 14.68
N ALA A 365 12.68 -1.77 13.65
CA ALA A 365 11.75 -2.90 13.75
C ALA A 365 12.03 -3.75 15.01
N GLY A 366 10.96 -4.00 15.78
CA GLY A 366 11.02 -4.77 17.03
C GLY A 366 11.23 -3.92 18.28
N GLN A 367 11.55 -2.64 18.14
CA GLN A 367 11.79 -1.73 19.27
C GLN A 367 10.54 -0.92 19.65
N PHE A 368 9.38 -1.58 19.77
CA PHE A 368 8.11 -0.87 20.03
C PHE A 368 8.13 -0.16 21.39
N GLN A 369 8.67 -0.81 22.43
CA GLN A 369 8.79 -0.20 23.76
C GLN A 369 9.59 1.10 23.72
N LYS A 370 10.78 1.09 23.10
CA LYS A 370 11.60 2.29 22.92
C LYS A 370 10.82 3.41 22.22
N ALA A 371 10.06 3.07 21.17
CA ALA A 371 9.25 4.06 20.47
C ALA A 371 8.18 4.66 21.39
N LYS A 372 7.50 3.82 22.19
CA LYS A 372 6.50 4.30 23.15
C LYS A 372 7.09 5.27 24.14
N ASP A 373 8.20 4.89 24.79
CA ASP A 373 8.83 5.73 25.81
C ASP A 373 9.17 7.12 25.26
N LEU A 374 9.76 7.18 24.07
CA LEU A 374 10.05 8.45 23.38
C LEU A 374 8.78 9.26 23.08
N LEU A 375 7.72 8.60 22.62
CA LEU A 375 6.45 9.26 22.29
C LEU A 375 5.72 9.79 23.54
N ASP A 376 5.77 9.04 24.65
CA ASP A 376 5.19 9.41 25.94
C ASP A 376 5.94 10.61 26.56
N ASP A 377 7.26 10.71 26.32
CA ASP A 377 8.10 11.86 26.68
C ASP A 377 7.91 13.07 25.74
N GLY A 378 7.05 12.94 24.72
CA GLY A 378 6.74 14.00 23.77
C GLY A 378 7.76 14.16 22.64
N GLU A 379 8.74 13.27 22.52
CA GLU A 379 9.70 13.27 21.43
C GLU A 379 9.08 12.79 20.11
N ASP A 380 9.75 13.13 19.00
CA ASP A 380 9.46 12.60 17.68
C ASP A 380 10.37 11.40 17.37
N ILE A 381 9.85 10.45 16.60
CA ILE A 381 10.55 9.24 16.21
C ILE A 381 10.64 9.11 14.70
N ASN A 382 11.76 8.53 14.25
CA ASN A 382 11.94 8.09 12.88
C ASN A 382 12.03 6.56 12.83
N TYR A 383 10.93 5.91 12.45
CA TYR A 383 10.84 4.47 12.30
C TYR A 383 11.64 3.97 11.10
N GLN A 384 12.57 3.07 11.37
CA GLN A 384 13.44 2.42 10.41
C GLN A 384 12.99 0.96 10.27
N GLY A 385 12.18 0.71 9.24
CA GLY A 385 11.45 -0.54 9.04
C GLY A 385 12.31 -1.74 8.66
N ALA A 386 11.73 -2.92 8.83
CA ALA A 386 12.30 -4.18 8.37
C ALA A 386 12.49 -4.21 6.85
N SER A 387 11.68 -3.44 6.11
CA SER A 387 11.75 -3.29 4.67
C SER A 387 12.64 -2.14 4.18
N SER A 388 13.41 -1.51 5.08
CA SER A 388 14.13 -0.23 4.94
C SER A 388 13.35 0.98 5.51
N PRO A 389 13.93 2.19 5.58
CA PRO A 389 13.20 3.40 5.97
C PRO A 389 11.93 3.59 5.15
N VAL A 390 10.81 3.83 5.84
CA VAL A 390 9.47 3.96 5.22
C VAL A 390 9.08 5.43 5.15
N ASP A 391 9.93 6.26 4.52
CA ASP A 391 9.83 7.72 4.55
C ASP A 391 8.59 8.22 3.79
N MET A 392 7.44 8.34 4.47
CA MET A 392 6.17 8.63 3.82
C MET A 392 6.06 10.10 3.41
N ASN A 393 5.69 10.35 2.15
CA ASN A 393 5.33 11.69 1.67
C ASN A 393 3.89 12.07 2.12
N LYS A 394 3.41 13.24 1.67
CA LYS A 394 2.06 13.74 2.03
C LYS A 394 0.92 12.84 1.57
N SER A 395 1.11 12.11 0.47
CA SER A 395 0.17 11.14 -0.08
C SER A 395 0.31 9.74 0.56
N LEU A 396 1.05 9.62 1.67
CA LEU A 396 1.33 8.36 2.37
C LEU A 396 2.04 7.31 1.50
N GLU A 397 2.87 7.80 0.58
CA GLU A 397 3.73 7.04 -0.31
C GLU A 397 5.15 6.99 0.28
N PRO A 398 5.77 5.81 0.44
CA PRO A 398 7.16 5.75 0.90
C PRO A 398 8.08 6.26 -0.21
N LEU A 399 9.01 7.15 0.13
CA LEU A 399 10.10 7.54 -0.76
C LEU A 399 11.21 6.50 -0.69
N ASN A 400 11.55 5.92 -1.84
CA ASN A 400 12.57 4.89 -1.95
C ASN A 400 13.77 5.40 -2.74
N LYS A 401 14.96 4.86 -2.44
CA LYS A 401 16.10 5.01 -3.35
C LYS A 401 15.87 4.12 -4.56
N PHE A 402 16.39 4.56 -5.70
CA PHE A 402 16.33 3.79 -6.94
C PHE A 402 17.73 3.63 -7.52
N ALA A 403 18.06 2.43 -7.97
CA ALA A 403 19.24 2.16 -8.76
C ALA A 403 18.89 2.26 -10.25
N ILE A 404 19.75 2.95 -10.99
CA ILE A 404 19.84 2.80 -12.45
C ILE A 404 20.90 1.74 -12.70
N MET A 405 20.51 0.67 -13.36
CA MET A 405 21.39 -0.45 -13.69
C MET A 405 21.43 -0.68 -15.19
N GLN A 406 22.49 -1.32 -15.65
CA GLN A 406 22.60 -1.89 -16.98
C GLN A 406 22.95 -3.38 -16.87
N ILE A 407 22.35 -4.18 -17.74
CA ILE A 407 22.64 -5.60 -17.83
C ILE A 407 23.96 -5.76 -18.60
N GLN A 408 24.92 -6.41 -17.97
CA GLN A 408 26.23 -6.72 -18.54
C GLN A 408 26.54 -8.20 -18.29
N GLN A 409 26.62 -8.99 -19.36
CA GLN A 409 26.87 -10.43 -19.35
C GLN A 409 25.87 -11.22 -18.46
N GLY A 410 24.60 -10.80 -18.47
CA GLY A 410 23.53 -11.37 -17.63
C GLY A 410 23.58 -10.94 -16.16
N LYS A 411 24.49 -10.04 -15.78
CA LYS A 411 24.58 -9.46 -14.43
C LYS A 411 24.07 -8.03 -14.44
N ARG A 412 23.52 -7.60 -13.31
CA ARG A 412 23.05 -6.22 -13.12
C ARG A 412 24.23 -5.40 -12.61
N LYS A 413 24.70 -4.44 -13.40
CA LYS A 413 25.71 -3.46 -12.99
C LYS A 413 25.01 -2.16 -12.64
N GLN A 414 25.16 -1.71 -11.40
CA GLN A 414 24.65 -0.41 -10.98
C GLN A 414 25.50 0.71 -11.58
N LEU A 415 24.84 1.65 -12.26
CA LEU A 415 25.46 2.82 -12.88
C LEU A 415 25.26 4.08 -12.03
N ASP A 416 24.09 4.22 -11.42
CA ASP A 416 23.72 5.40 -10.62
C ASP A 416 22.77 5.01 -9.48
N THR A 417 22.64 5.88 -8.48
CA THR A 417 21.63 5.77 -7.41
C THR A 417 20.96 7.11 -7.20
N ILE A 418 19.63 7.10 -7.28
CA ILE A 418 18.78 8.24 -6.98
C ILE A 418 18.35 8.15 -5.52
N GLU A 419 18.76 9.13 -4.73
CA GLU A 419 18.45 9.23 -3.31
C GLU A 419 16.98 9.59 -3.04
N ARG A 420 16.45 9.19 -1.88
CA ARG A 420 15.03 9.42 -1.50
C ARG A 420 14.64 10.89 -1.57
N SER A 421 15.53 11.76 -1.07
CA SER A 421 15.31 13.21 -1.01
C SER A 421 15.11 13.84 -2.38
N TRP A 422 15.65 13.24 -3.45
CA TRP A 422 15.46 13.72 -4.81
C TRP A 422 14.00 13.64 -5.26
N PHE A 423 13.23 12.67 -4.75
CA PHE A 423 11.83 12.48 -5.11
C PHE A 423 10.85 13.37 -4.34
N GLU A 424 11.31 14.10 -3.33
CA GLU A 424 10.44 14.99 -2.55
C GLU A 424 9.85 16.08 -3.47
N GLY A 425 8.52 16.20 -3.49
CA GLY A 425 7.81 17.11 -4.38
C GLY A 425 7.74 16.71 -5.86
N LYS A 426 8.23 15.52 -6.25
CA LYS A 426 8.19 15.03 -7.65
C LYS A 426 7.13 13.94 -7.92
N LEU A 427 6.42 13.48 -6.89
CA LEU A 427 5.47 12.36 -6.97
C LEU A 427 4.01 12.77 -6.99
#